data_AF-A0A2N6FU05-F1
#
_entry.id   AF-A0A2N6FU05-F1
#
_cell.length_a   1.000
_cell.length_b   1.000
_cell.length_c   1.000
_cell.angle_alpha   90.00
_cell.angle_beta   90.00
_cell.angle_gamma   90.00
#
_symmetry.space_group_name_H-M   'P 1'
#
loop_
_entity.id
_entity.type
_entity.pdbx_description
1 polymer ?
#
loop_
_entity_poly.entity_id
_entity_poly.type
_entity_poly.pdbx_seq_one_letter_code
_entity_poly.pdbx_strand_id
1 'polypeptide(L)' 'MDSPFEMFAIVAPGLEPECSTELETLDVSGITPQRGGVSFHGDRARLQQANLLLRSASRVLVRVGA' A
#
# COMPACT_ATOMS: atom_id res chain seq x y z
N MET A 1 -3.05 -20.38 0.85
CA MET A 1 -1.85 -19.53 0.75
C MET A 1 -1.99 -18.78 -0.56
N ASP A 2 -2.59 -17.61 -0.51
CA ASP A 2 -2.75 -16.78 -1.70
C ASP A 2 -1.41 -16.13 -2.04
N SER A 3 -1.10 -16.06 -3.33
CA SER A 3 0.07 -15.32 -3.80
C SER A 3 -0.05 -13.84 -3.40
N PRO A 4 1.06 -13.18 -3.05
CA PRO A 4 1.02 -11.77 -2.69
C PRO A 4 0.58 -10.91 -3.87
N PHE A 5 -0.35 -9.99 -3.63
CA PHE A 5 -0.72 -8.93 -4.56
C PHE A 5 0.39 -7.87 -4.58
N GLU A 6 0.70 -7.36 -5.77
CA GLU A 6 1.42 -6.09 -5.91
C GLU A 6 0.40 -4.94 -5.87
N MET A 7 0.59 -4.01 -4.94
CA MET A 7 -0.34 -2.93 -4.66
C MET A 7 0.33 -1.56 -4.71
N PHE A 8 -0.49 -0.53 -4.96
CA PHE A 8 -0.09 0.86 -4.92
C PHE A 8 -1.09 1.69 -4.11
N ALA A 9 -0.62 2.32 -3.04
CA ALA A 9 -1.37 3.29 -2.25
C ALA A 9 -1.14 4.70 -2.80
N ILE A 10 -2.16 5.32 -3.38
CA ILE A 10 -2.10 6.68 -3.92
C ILE A 10 -2.24 7.68 -2.78
N VAL A 11 -1.30 8.63 -2.66
CA VAL A 11 -1.29 9.69 -1.64
C VAL A 11 -1.10 11.05 -2.27
N ALA A 12 -1.40 12.13 -1.53
CA ALA A 12 -1.03 13.46 -1.98
C ALA A 12 0.51 13.61 -1.97
N PRO A 13 1.14 14.25 -2.98
CA PRO A 13 2.59 14.41 -3.01
C PRO A 13 3.13 15.05 -1.72
N GLY A 14 4.14 14.43 -1.12
CA GLY A 14 4.69 14.82 0.18
C GLY A 14 4.20 13.97 1.36
N LEU A 15 3.13 13.16 1.20
CA LEU A 15 2.60 12.27 2.23
C LEU A 15 3.08 10.81 2.12
N GLU A 16 4.02 10.53 1.23
CA GLU A 16 4.61 9.19 1.05
C GLU A 16 5.27 8.66 2.34
N PRO A 17 6.02 9.47 3.13
CA PRO A 17 6.62 9.00 4.38
C PRO A 17 5.58 8.58 5.43
N GLU A 18 4.51 9.35 5.58
CA GLU A 18 3.40 9.06 6.50
C GLU A 18 2.70 7.76 6.10
N CYS A 19 2.38 7.60 4.81
CA CYS A 19 1.77 6.37 4.31
C CYS A 19 2.70 5.16 4.46
N SER A 20 4.00 5.34 4.29
CA SER A 20 4.98 4.26 4.51
C SER A 20 4.97 3.81 5.97
N THR A 21 4.92 4.76 6.91
CA THR A 21 4.82 4.49 8.35
C THR A 21 3.52 3.75 8.69
N GLU A 22 2.40 4.14 8.10
CA GLU A 22 1.13 3.41 8.27
C GLU A 22 1.24 1.96 7.76
N LEU A 23 1.83 1.77 6.57
CA LEU A 23 2.03 0.45 5.97
C LEU A 23 2.94 -0.45 6.81
N GLU A 24 3.98 0.08 7.46
CA GLU A 24 4.86 -0.69 8.36
C GLU A 24 4.09 -1.35 9.52
N THR A 25 2.95 -0.78 9.93
CA THR A 25 2.09 -1.37 10.98
C THR A 25 1.24 -2.55 10.50
N LEU A 26 1.14 -2.75 9.18
CA LEU A 26 0.23 -3.71 8.56
C LEU A 26 0.90 -5.03 8.17
N ASP A 27 2.15 -5.31 8.57
CA ASP A 27 2.88 -6.56 8.23
C ASP A 27 2.85 -6.86 6.71
N VAL A 28 3.04 -5.80 5.91
CA VAL A 28 3.21 -5.86 4.45
C VAL A 28 4.70 -5.86 4.11
N SER A 29 5.04 -6.21 2.87
CA SER A 29 6.43 -6.25 2.41
C SER A 29 6.68 -5.32 1.21
N GLY A 30 7.95 -4.99 0.97
CA GLY A 30 8.36 -4.23 -0.21
C GLY A 30 7.83 -2.79 -0.27
N ILE A 31 7.62 -2.16 0.89
CA ILE A 31 7.18 -0.76 1.00
C ILE A 31 8.21 0.14 0.30
N THR A 32 7.79 0.75 -0.81
CA THR A 32 8.65 1.57 -1.66
C THR A 32 7.93 2.90 -1.96
N PRO A 33 8.25 3.99 -1.26
CA PRO A 33 7.67 5.30 -1.55
C PRO A 33 8.17 5.82 -2.90
N GLN A 34 7.26 6.41 -3.66
CA GLN A 34 7.50 7.05 -4.95
C GLN A 34 6.60 8.28 -5.09
N ARG A 35 6.93 9.22 -5.97
CA ARG A 35 6.13 10.46 -6.08
C ARG A 35 4.64 10.16 -6.29
N GLY A 36 3.81 10.59 -5.35
CA GLY A 36 2.35 10.42 -5.35
C GLY A 36 1.84 9.07 -4.80
N GLY A 37 2.68 8.23 -4.20
CA GLY A 37 2.20 7.00 -3.55
C GLY A 37 3.27 6.04 -3.07
N VAL A 38 2.83 4.88 -2.56
CA VAL A 38 3.72 3.86 -2.01
C VAL A 38 3.36 2.50 -2.61
N SER A 39 4.34 1.84 -3.22
CA SER A 39 4.20 0.47 -3.72
C SER A 39 4.46 -0.52 -2.57
N PHE A 40 3.71 -1.61 -2.49
CA PHE A 40 3.86 -2.64 -1.46
C PHE A 40 3.24 -3.98 -1.88
N HIS A 41 3.55 -5.04 -1.13
CA HIS A 41 3.06 -6.39 -1.37
C HIS A 41 2.37 -6.98 -0.15
N GLY A 42 1.33 -7.79 -0.37
CA GLY A 42 0.59 -8.44 0.71
C GLY A 42 -0.49 -9.37 0.20
N ASP A 43 -1.00 -10.23 1.07
CA ASP A 43 -2.10 -11.14 0.75
C ASP A 43 -3.47 -10.43 0.74
N ARG A 44 -4.54 -11.21 0.59
CA ARG A 44 -5.91 -10.67 0.61
C ARG A 44 -6.25 -9.96 1.91
N ALA A 45 -5.78 -10.47 3.05
CA ALA A 45 -6.05 -9.85 4.35
C ALA A 45 -5.34 -8.50 4.46
N ARG A 46 -4.09 -8.42 4.00
CA ARG A 46 -3.34 -7.15 3.94
C ARG A 46 -4.00 -6.13 3.00
N LEU A 47 -4.50 -6.57 1.84
CA LEU A 47 -5.26 -5.69 0.94
C LEU A 47 -6.50 -5.10 1.61
N GLN A 48 -7.26 -5.92 2.34
CA GLN A 48 -8.43 -5.47 3.09
C GLN A 48 -8.04 -4.50 4.21
N GLN A 49 -7.01 -4.85 4.99
CA GLN A 49 -6.50 -3.99 6.06
C GLN A 49 -6.00 -2.64 5.54
N ALA A 50 -5.27 -2.62 4.43
CA ALA A 50 -4.81 -1.38 3.80
C ALA A 50 -6.00 -0.46 3.44
N ASN A 51 -7.10 -1.01 2.92
CA ASN A 51 -8.30 -0.23 2.62
C ASN A 51 -9.04 0.29 3.88
N LEU A 52 -8.95 -0.44 5.00
CA LEU A 52 -9.63 -0.07 6.24
C LEU A 52 -8.83 0.88 7.13
N LEU A 53 -7.50 0.78 7.10
CA LEU A 53 -6.63 1.37 8.14
C LEU A 53 -5.73 2.50 7.64
N LEU A 54 -5.41 2.58 6.35
CA LEU A 54 -4.62 3.69 5.82
C LEU A 54 -5.44 4.98 5.86
N ARG A 55 -4.87 6.03 6.44
CA ARG A 55 -5.55 7.35 6.58
C ARG A 55 -4.98 8.39 5.64
N SER A 56 -3.73 8.19 5.24
CA SER A 56 -3.02 9.03 4.26
C SER A 56 -3.35 8.67 2.81
N ALA A 57 -3.75 7.42 2.54
CA ALA A 57 -4.05 6.93 1.21
C ALA A 57 -5.45 7.33 0.73
N SER A 58 -5.53 7.84 -0.51
CA SER A 58 -6.79 8.15 -1.19
C SER A 58 -7.42 6.92 -1.85
N ARG A 59 -6.60 5.98 -2.35
CA ARG A 59 -6.99 4.69 -2.93
C ARG A 59 -5.86 3.67 -2.80
N VAL A 60 -6.24 2.39 -2.74
CA VAL A 60 -5.32 1.25 -2.89
C VAL A 60 -5.68 0.50 -4.17
N LEU A 61 -4.71 0.36 -5.07
CA LEU A 61 -4.87 -0.35 -6.35
C LEU A 61 -4.07 -1.64 -6.33
N VAL A 62 -4.57 -2.67 -7.01
CA VAL A 62 -3.82 -3.92 -7.29
C VAL A 62 -3.34 -3.88 -8.73
N ARG A 63 -2.06 -4.19 -8.97
CA ARG A 63 -1.53 -4.35 -10.33
C ARG A 63 -2.00 -5.68 -10.91
N VAL A 64 -2.70 -5.62 -12.05
CA VAL A 64 -3.24 -6.81 -12.76
C VAL A 64 -2.44 -7.19 -14.02
N GLY A 65 -1.55 -6.31 -14.48
CA GLY A 65 -0.74 -6.49 -15.67
C GLY A 65 0.26 -5.34 -15.86
N ALA A 66 1.16 -5.51 -16.81
CA ALA A 66 2.11 -4.49 -17.27
C ALA A 66 1.53 -3.70 -18.45
#